data_AF-A0A1B4FLS8-F1
#
_entry.id   AF-A0A1B4FLS8-F1
#
_cell.length_a   1.000
_cell.length_b   1.000
_cell.length_c   1.000
_cell.angle_alpha   90.00
_cell.angle_beta   90.00
_cell.angle_gamma   90.00
#
_symmetry.space_group_name_H-M   'P 1'
#
loop_
_entity.id
_entity.type
_entity.pdbx_description
1 polymer ?
#
loop_
_entity_poly.entity_id
_entity_poly.type
_entity_poly.pdbx_seq_one_letter_code
_entity_poly.pdbx_strand_id
1 'polypeptide(L)'
;MDIDTEAIDEIVLALLHLNLCDRNRAWKSFDWPTLNRLHVKGFIHDPVNRAKSVGLTDEGLREAERLFMKYFVRQADPLPEGRRR
;
A
#
# COMPACT_ATOMS: atom_id res chain seq x y z
N MET A 1 13.60 8.53 19.20
CA MET A 1 12.89 9.33 18.17
C MET A 1 11.45 8.88 18.21
N ASP A 2 10.51 9.82 18.26
CA ASP A 2 9.09 9.53 18.16
C ASP A 2 8.74 9.33 16.67
N ILE A 3 8.22 8.16 16.31
CA ILE A 3 7.99 7.76 14.92
C ILE A 3 6.49 7.64 14.71
N ASP A 4 5.95 8.35 13.71
CA ASP A 4 4.56 8.20 13.31
C ASP A 4 4.36 6.85 12.60
N THR A 5 3.97 5.84 13.37
CA THR A 5 3.72 4.49 12.84
C THR A 5 2.49 4.42 11.95
N GLU A 6 1.54 5.35 12.09
CA GLU A 6 0.32 5.34 11.28
C GLU A 6 0.58 5.84 9.88
N ALA A 7 1.42 6.87 9.74
CA ALA A 7 1.94 7.26 8.44
C ALA A 7 2.74 6.12 7.78
N ILE A 8 3.57 5.41 8.54
CA ILE A 8 4.31 4.25 8.02
C ILE A 8 3.36 3.15 7.56
N ASP A 9 2.34 2.81 8.35
CA ASP A 9 1.35 1.78 8.02
C ASP A 9 0.60 2.12 6.73
N GLU A 10 0.14 3.37 6.58
CA GLU A 10 -0.52 3.83 5.35
C GLU A 10 0.37 3.69 4.12
N ILE A 11 1.63 4.14 4.23
CA ILE A 11 2.56 4.09 3.10
C ILE A 11 2.93 2.65 2.76
N VAL A 12 3.17 1.78 3.76
CA VAL A 12 3.44 0.36 3.51
C VAL A 12 2.23 -0.32 2.88
N LEU A 13 1.01 -0.03 3.35
CA LEU A 13 -0.20 -0.59 2.73
C LEU A 13 -0.34 -0.13 1.28
N ALA A 14 -0.07 1.14 0.98
CA ALA A 14 -0.02 1.63 -0.41
C ALA A 14 1.04 0.91 -1.25
N LEU A 15 2.23 0.67 -0.71
CA LEU A 15 3.29 -0.02 -1.43
C LEU A 15 3.03 -1.53 -1.59
N LEU A 16 2.20 -2.14 -0.74
CA LEU A 16 1.71 -3.51 -0.98
C LEU A 16 0.87 -3.59 -2.26
N HIS A 17 0.13 -2.55 -2.63
CA HIS A 17 -0.58 -2.48 -3.91
C HIS A 17 0.38 -2.52 -5.11
N LEU A 18 1.48 -1.76 -5.04
CA LEU A 18 2.54 -1.79 -6.06
C LEU A 18 3.18 -3.18 -6.19
N ASN A 19 3.31 -3.89 -5.06
CA ASN A 19 3.97 -5.18 -4.97
C ASN A 19 3.05 -6.39 -5.17
N LEU A 20 1.82 -6.19 -5.67
CA LEU A 20 0.90 -7.29 -5.98
C LEU A 20 1.55 -8.25 -6.98
N CYS A 21 1.71 -9.51 -6.58
CA CYS A 21 2.27 -10.60 -7.37
C CYS A 21 1.21 -11.61 -7.86
N ASP A 22 0.01 -11.51 -7.30
CA ASP A 22 -1.21 -12.24 -7.68
C ASP A 22 -2.41 -11.36 -7.30
N ARG A 23 -3.65 -11.78 -7.60
CA ARG A 23 -4.88 -10.98 -7.43
C ARG A 23 -5.01 -10.32 -6.05
N ASN A 24 -4.62 -11.03 -4.99
CA ASN A 24 -4.71 -10.53 -3.61
C ASN A 24 -3.43 -10.78 -2.80
N ARG A 25 -2.29 -11.04 -3.45
CA ARG A 25 -1.03 -11.33 -2.73
C ARG A 25 0.03 -10.34 -3.12
N ALA A 26 0.78 -9.86 -2.13
CA ALA A 26 1.90 -8.95 -2.33
C ALA A 26 3.18 -9.50 -1.69
N TRP A 27 4.34 -9.13 -2.23
CA TRP A 27 5.62 -9.44 -1.60
C TRP A 27 5.77 -8.73 -0.25
N LYS A 28 6.07 -9.47 0.82
CA LYS A 28 6.09 -8.95 2.20
C LYS A 28 7.47 -8.41 2.64
N SER A 29 8.17 -7.72 1.74
CA SER A 29 9.55 -7.25 1.94
C SER A 29 9.72 -6.07 2.91
N PHE A 30 8.65 -5.68 3.63
CA PHE A 30 8.62 -4.55 4.55
C PHE A 30 8.93 -4.98 5.99
N ASP A 31 9.07 -4.01 6.89
CA ASP A 31 9.38 -4.29 8.28
C ASP A 31 8.27 -5.12 8.97
N TRP A 32 8.70 -6.08 9.78
CA TRP A 32 7.79 -7.00 10.49
C TRP A 32 6.79 -6.28 11.41
N PRO A 33 7.19 -5.28 12.22
CA PRO A 33 6.25 -4.54 13.06
C PRO A 33 5.09 -3.92 12.28
N THR A 34 5.34 -3.30 11.13
CA THR A 34 4.30 -2.72 10.28
C THR A 34 3.36 -3.78 9.72
N LEU A 35 3.90 -4.89 9.20
CA LEU A 35 3.06 -6.00 8.72
C LEU A 35 2.18 -6.56 9.86
N ASN A 36 2.70 -6.64 11.08
CA ASN A 36 1.91 -7.07 12.23
C ASN A 36 0.78 -6.08 12.57
N ARG A 37 1.05 -4.76 12.54
CA ARG A 37 0.00 -3.75 12.76
C ARG A 37 -1.07 -3.79 11.66
N LEU A 38 -0.68 -3.95 10.40
CA LEU A 38 -1.61 -4.10 9.28
C LEU A 38 -2.47 -5.37 9.40
N HIS A 39 -1.91 -6.45 9.95
CA HIS A 39 -2.67 -7.66 10.25
C HIS A 39 -3.69 -7.42 11.38
N VAL A 40 -3.26 -6.78 12.47
CA VAL A 40 -4.15 -6.40 13.58
C VAL A 40 -5.28 -5.47 13.12
N LYS A 41 -5.00 -4.58 12.16
CA LYS A 41 -5.98 -3.70 11.51
C LYS A 41 -6.91 -4.42 10.52
N GLY A 42 -6.66 -5.70 10.22
CA GLY A 42 -7.51 -6.50 9.32
C GLY A 42 -7.27 -6.30 7.82
N PHE A 43 -6.24 -5.55 7.43
CA PHE A 43 -5.93 -5.29 6.02
C PHE A 43 -5.18 -6.46 5.35
N ILE A 44 -4.41 -7.22 6.11
CA ILE A 44 -3.68 -8.37 5.61
C ILE A 44 -3.94 -9.62 6.45
N HIS A 45 -3.84 -10.77 5.81
CA HIS A 45 -3.78 -12.05 6.50
C HIS A 45 -2.46 -12.20 7.26
N ASP A 46 -2.41 -13.17 8.18
CA ASP A 46 -1.25 -13.39 9.05
C ASP A 46 0.07 -13.45 8.25
N PRO A 47 0.97 -12.47 8.44
CA PRO A 47 2.23 -12.42 7.73
C PRO A 47 3.24 -13.45 8.25
N VAL A 48 3.01 -14.07 9.43
CA VAL A 48 3.95 -14.99 10.09
C VAL A 48 3.88 -16.38 9.45
N ASN A 49 4.53 -16.50 8.30
CA ASN A 49 4.65 -17.77 7.58
C ASN A 49 5.96 -17.82 6.78
N ARG A 50 6.29 -19.01 6.26
CA ARG A 50 7.47 -19.24 5.40
C ARG A 50 7.33 -18.68 3.98
N ALA A 51 6.13 -18.24 3.59
CA ALA A 51 5.88 -17.71 2.26
C ALA A 51 6.50 -16.32 2.12
N LYS A 52 7.02 -16.01 0.93
CA LYS A 52 7.59 -14.68 0.60
C LYS A 52 6.54 -13.61 0.34
N SER A 53 5.27 -14.00 0.23
CA SER A 53 4.14 -13.11 0.00
C SER A 53 3.10 -13.21 1.10
N VAL A 54 2.38 -12.12 1.33
CA VAL A 54 1.23 -12.03 2.24
C VAL A 54 -0.03 -11.79 1.44
N GLY A 55 -1.16 -12.34 1.89
CA GLY A 55 -2.46 -12.07 1.29
C GLY A 55 -3.08 -10.81 1.90
N LEU A 56 -3.66 -9.95 1.06
CA LEU A 56 -4.50 -8.84 1.47
C LEU A 56 -5.95 -9.33 1.60
N THR A 57 -6.66 -8.78 2.57
CA THR A 57 -8.12 -8.94 2.66
C THR A 57 -8.81 -8.07 1.60
N ASP A 58 -10.10 -8.28 1.37
CA ASP A 58 -10.85 -7.44 0.43
C ASP A 58 -10.86 -5.96 0.85
N GLU A 59 -10.89 -5.71 2.16
CA GLU A 59 -10.75 -4.36 2.72
C GLU A 59 -9.35 -3.81 2.51
N GLY A 60 -8.32 -4.60 2.80
CA GLY A 60 -6.94 -4.20 2.57
C GLY A 60 -6.61 -3.90 1.12
N LEU A 61 -7.18 -4.65 0.17
CA LEU A 61 -7.00 -4.38 -1.26
C LEU A 61 -7.57 -3.01 -1.66
N ARG A 62 -8.82 -2.73 -1.26
CA ARG A 62 -9.48 -1.45 -1.55
C ARG A 62 -8.71 -0.29 -0.93
N GLU A 63 -8.28 -0.46 0.31
CA GLU A 63 -7.58 0.59 1.03
C GLU A 63 -6.16 0.80 0.49
N ALA A 64 -5.44 -0.28 0.15
CA ALA A 64 -4.14 -0.20 -0.49
C ALA A 64 -4.20 0.54 -1.84
N GLU A 65 -5.20 0.24 -2.68
CA GLU A 65 -5.43 0.96 -3.93
C GLU A 65 -5.74 2.43 -3.68
N ARG A 66 -6.65 2.74 -2.75
CA ARG A 66 -7.02 4.12 -2.40
C ARG A 66 -5.81 4.94 -1.94
N LEU A 67 -4.99 4.37 -1.05
CA LEU A 67 -3.77 5.01 -0.55
C LEU A 67 -2.71 5.15 -1.66
N PHE A 68 -2.58 4.15 -2.54
CA PHE A 68 -1.68 4.24 -3.68
C PHE A 68 -2.05 5.38 -4.62
N MET A 69 -3.35 5.52 -4.93
CA MET A 69 -3.87 6.65 -5.71
C MET A 69 -3.62 8.00 -5.01
N LYS A 70 -3.83 8.06 -3.69
CA LYS A 70 -3.59 9.28 -2.88
C LYS A 70 -2.13 9.74 -2.91
N TYR A 71 -1.18 8.81 -2.77
CA TYR A 71 0.22 9.16 -2.54
C TYR A 71 1.11 9.12 -3.79
N PHE A 72 0.81 8.26 -4.76
CA PHE A 72 1.75 7.95 -5.84
C PHE A 72 1.21 8.23 -7.24
N VAL A 73 -0.09 8.47 -7.40
CA VAL A 73 -0.67 8.84 -8.70
C VAL A 73 -0.71 10.37 -8.83
N ARG A 74 0.00 10.89 -9.83
CA ARG A 74 -0.08 12.30 -10.19
C ARG A 74 -1.46 12.57 -10.79
N GLN A 75 -2.19 13.50 -10.20
CA GLN A 75 -3.32 14.11 -10.90
C GLN A 75 -2.71 14.84 -12.11
N ALA A 76 -3.18 14.52 -13.31
CA ALA A 76 -2.69 15.20 -14.51
C ALA A 76 -2.93 16.69 -14.32
N ASP A 77 -1.86 17.49 -14.34
CA ASP A 77 -2.01 18.93 -14.51
C ASP A 77 -2.83 19.11 -15.80
N PRO A 78 -3.93 19.88 -15.77
CA PRO A 78 -4.61 20.23 -17.01
C PRO A 78 -3.56 20.85 -17.92
N LEU A 79 -3.38 20.22 -19.09
CA LEU A 79 -2.41 20.65 -20.11
C LEU A 79 -2.48 22.17 -20.23
N PRO A 80 -1.36 22.91 -20.17
CA PRO A 80 -1.40 24.35 -20.34
C PRO A 80 -2.07 24.66 -21.67
N GLU A 81 -3.21 25.35 -21.61
CA GLU A 81 -3.95 25.79 -22.80
C GLU A 81 -2.98 26.47 -23.75
N GLY A 82 -2.93 25.93 -24.97
CA GLY A 82 -1.82 26.14 -25.88
C GLY A 82 -1.49 27.61 -26.09
N ARG A 83 -0.20 27.90 -26.19
CA ARG A 83 0.29 28.99 -27.04
C ARG A 83 -0.20 28.72 -28.47
N ARG A 84 -1.41 29.18 -28.79
CA ARG A 84 -1.74 29.49 -30.17
C ARG A 84 -0.90 30.71 -30.52
N ARG A 85 0.09 30.46 -31.38
CA ARG A 85 0.85 31.49 -32.08
C ARG A 85 -0.07 32.34 -32.93
#